data_AF-A0A523LBG9-F1
#
_entry.id   AF-A0A523LBG9-F1
#
_cell.length_a   1.000
_cell.length_b   1.000
_cell.length_c   1.000
_cell.angle_alpha   90.00
_cell.angle_beta   90.00
_cell.angle_gamma   90.00
#
_symmetry.space_group_name_H-M   'P 1'
#
loop_
_entity.id
_entity.type
_entity.pdbx_description
1 polymer ?
#
loop_
_entity_poly.entity_id
_entity_poly.type
_entity_poly.pdbx_seq_one_letter_code
_entity_poly.pdbx_strand_id
1 'polypeptide(L)'
;MRRQIIYPISLAILILTLAACSSSDQEEVVTETQKYYFLESLQLVEQAGRSLQRKSRTQQDILGALNRMDQGLKLAFQVENKFLKQLDARLGKNYQRYFIKGIEDYRLGIEAGDRAQQQNGLRLLAQWAKFWAASQSSVEAKLHPQ
;
A
#
# COMPACT_ATOMS: atom_id res chain seq x y z
N MET A 1 66.81 32.80 23.95
CA MET A 1 66.04 33.24 25.14
C MET A 1 64.58 33.40 24.74
N ARG A 2 63.69 32.61 25.36
CA ARG A 2 62.25 32.83 25.70
C ARG A 2 61.25 33.49 24.72
N ARG A 3 60.17 32.72 24.45
CA ARG A 3 58.70 33.02 24.43
C ARG A 3 58.21 34.06 23.39
N GLN A 4 57.09 33.92 22.68
CA GLN A 4 55.72 33.55 23.07
C GLN A 4 54.91 33.02 21.87
N ILE A 5 53.95 32.14 22.16
CA ILE A 5 52.88 31.62 21.27
C ILE A 5 51.73 32.64 21.26
N ILE A 6 51.19 33.02 20.09
CA ILE A 6 49.78 33.38 19.91
C ILE A 6 49.35 33.05 18.47
N TYR A 7 48.48 32.04 18.31
CA TYR A 7 47.66 31.83 17.12
C TYR A 7 46.41 32.72 17.20
N PRO A 8 45.98 33.36 16.11
CA PRO A 8 44.56 33.67 15.92
C PRO A 8 43.98 32.71 14.89
N ILE A 9 43.16 31.81 15.43
CA ILE A 9 42.13 31.02 14.78
C ILE A 9 41.18 31.99 14.06
N SER A 10 41.21 32.01 12.72
CA SER A 10 40.17 32.63 11.91
C SER A 10 39.29 31.54 11.31
N LEU A 11 38.32 31.13 12.13
CA LEU A 11 36.90 31.13 11.78
C LEU A 11 36.54 30.38 10.48
N ALA A 12 36.55 29.05 10.58
CA ALA A 12 35.66 28.23 9.79
C ALA A 12 34.23 28.62 10.15
N ILE A 13 33.60 29.46 9.33
CA ILE A 13 32.18 29.77 9.42
C ILE A 13 31.42 28.52 8.99
N LEU A 14 31.13 27.75 10.02
CA LEU A 14 30.03 26.83 10.24
C LEU A 14 28.79 27.15 9.38
N ILE A 15 28.73 26.63 8.15
CA ILE A 15 27.47 26.40 7.42
C ILE A 15 26.90 25.08 7.96
N LEU A 16 26.35 25.11 9.17
CA LEU A 16 25.68 23.96 9.80
C LEU A 16 24.34 24.37 10.43
N THR A 17 23.70 25.38 9.88
CA THR A 17 22.35 25.78 10.26
C THR A 17 21.49 25.79 9.01
N LEU A 18 20.75 24.69 8.76
CA LEU A 18 19.42 24.66 8.12
C LEU A 18 18.90 23.24 7.79
N ALA A 19 19.62 22.15 8.07
CA ALA A 19 19.14 20.78 7.79
C ALA A 19 18.34 20.13 8.94
N ALA A 20 17.56 20.90 9.71
CA ALA A 20 16.85 20.39 10.89
C ALA A 20 15.32 20.58 10.89
N CYS A 21 14.70 21.04 9.79
CA CYS A 21 13.25 21.23 9.71
C CYS A 21 12.61 20.73 8.39
N SER A 22 13.10 19.63 7.79
CA SER A 22 12.45 19.05 6.59
C SER A 22 11.97 17.60 6.77
N SER A 23 12.13 17.02 7.96
CA SER A 23 11.76 15.62 8.21
C SER A 23 10.25 15.45 8.38
N SER A 24 9.56 16.42 8.99
CA SER A 24 8.11 16.38 9.21
C SER A 24 7.32 16.33 7.89
N ASP A 25 7.67 17.23 6.97
CA ASP A 25 6.93 17.40 5.71
C ASP A 25 7.15 16.20 4.78
N GLN A 26 8.34 15.60 4.82
CA GLN A 26 8.63 14.39 4.07
C GLN A 26 7.91 13.16 4.64
N GLU A 27 7.85 13.03 5.97
CA GLU A 27 7.12 11.92 6.62
C GLU A 27 5.61 12.01 6.37
N GLU A 28 5.04 13.22 6.36
CA GLU A 28 3.63 13.45 6.04
C GLU A 28 3.31 13.09 4.57
N VAL A 29 4.13 13.55 3.62
CA VAL A 29 3.96 13.23 2.19
C VAL A 29 4.08 11.72 1.93
N VAL A 30 5.03 11.04 2.57
CA VAL A 30 5.16 9.58 2.47
C VAL A 30 3.92 8.90 3.03
N THR A 31 3.39 9.38 4.15
CA THR A 31 2.19 8.82 4.79
C THR A 31 0.96 8.97 3.88
N GLU A 32 0.71 10.15 3.32
CA GLU A 32 -0.42 10.37 2.40
C GLU A 32 -0.31 9.53 1.11
N THR A 33 0.91 9.38 0.58
CA THR A 33 1.17 8.51 -0.58
C THR A 33 0.83 7.05 -0.27
N GLN A 34 1.22 6.56 0.91
CA GLN A 34 0.91 5.21 1.36
C GLN A 34 -0.59 4.99 1.61
N LYS A 35 -1.29 5.99 2.16
CA LYS A 35 -2.77 5.99 2.28
C LYS A 35 -3.42 5.85 0.91
N TYR A 36 -2.98 6.65 -0.07
CA TYR A 36 -3.48 6.58 -1.44
C TYR A 36 -3.29 5.19 -2.05
N TYR A 37 -2.07 4.63 -2.02
CA TYR A 37 -1.81 3.30 -2.58
C TYR A 37 -2.68 2.22 -1.93
N PHE A 38 -2.82 2.26 -0.61
CA PHE A 38 -3.65 1.30 0.10
C PHE A 38 -5.12 1.42 -0.28
N LEU A 39 -5.73 2.59 -0.11
CA LEU A 39 -7.16 2.76 -0.35
C LEU A 39 -7.55 2.57 -1.82
N GLU A 40 -6.77 3.13 -2.74
CA GLU A 40 -7.04 3.03 -4.18
C GLU A 40 -6.93 1.57 -4.65
N SER A 41 -5.96 0.80 -4.12
CA SER A 41 -5.86 -0.62 -4.47
C SER A 41 -7.11 -1.41 -4.07
N LEU A 42 -7.66 -1.16 -2.87
CA LEU A 42 -8.89 -1.80 -2.39
C LEU A 42 -10.07 -1.44 -3.30
N GLN A 43 -10.21 -0.16 -3.61
CA GLN A 43 -11.29 0.37 -4.45
C GLN A 43 -11.26 -0.21 -5.86
N LEU A 44 -10.10 -0.23 -6.52
CA LEU A 44 -9.96 -0.77 -7.88
C LEU A 44 -10.30 -2.26 -7.94
N VAL A 45 -9.82 -3.04 -6.97
CA VAL A 45 -10.07 -4.48 -6.89
C VAL A 45 -11.54 -4.77 -6.59
N GLU A 46 -12.17 -4.01 -5.70
CA GLU A 46 -13.61 -4.14 -5.43
C GLU A 46 -14.44 -3.84 -6.69
N GLN A 47 -14.15 -2.75 -7.38
CA GLN A 47 -14.84 -2.37 -8.60
C GLN A 47 -14.66 -3.42 -9.71
N ALA A 48 -13.46 -3.98 -9.85
CA ALA A 48 -13.20 -5.09 -10.76
C ALA A 48 -14.04 -6.32 -10.40
N GLY A 49 -14.03 -6.72 -9.12
CA GLY A 49 -14.81 -7.85 -8.61
C GLY A 49 -16.31 -7.69 -8.86
N ARG A 50 -16.88 -6.51 -8.55
CA ARG A 50 -18.29 -6.19 -8.82
C ARG A 50 -18.63 -6.26 -10.31
N SER A 51 -17.73 -5.77 -11.16
CA SER A 51 -17.91 -5.84 -12.61
C SER A 51 -17.95 -7.30 -13.10
N LEU A 52 -17.08 -8.14 -12.54
CA LEU A 52 -17.03 -9.60 -12.77
C LEU A 52 -18.18 -10.38 -12.11
N GLN A 53 -19.15 -9.76 -11.47
CA GLN A 53 -20.33 -10.44 -10.91
C GLN A 53 -21.62 -10.17 -11.69
N ARG A 54 -21.60 -9.25 -12.66
CA ARG A 54 -22.79 -8.89 -13.46
C ARG A 54 -23.29 -10.09 -14.29
N LYS A 55 -24.61 -10.24 -14.46
CA LYS A 55 -25.20 -11.43 -15.12
C LYS A 55 -24.78 -11.59 -16.59
N SER A 56 -24.69 -10.48 -17.31
CA SER A 56 -24.21 -10.43 -18.70
C SER A 56 -22.90 -9.65 -18.75
N ARG A 57 -21.86 -10.25 -19.30
CA ARG A 57 -20.55 -9.63 -19.50
C ARG A 57 -20.07 -9.97 -20.89
N THR A 58 -19.69 -8.93 -21.63
CA THR A 58 -18.93 -9.10 -22.86
C THR A 58 -17.48 -9.49 -22.52
N GLN A 59 -16.75 -10.01 -23.50
CA GLN A 59 -15.32 -10.24 -23.34
C GLN A 59 -14.57 -8.95 -22.99
N GLN A 60 -15.01 -7.81 -23.54
CA GLN A 60 -14.45 -6.50 -23.24
C GLN A 60 -14.66 -6.10 -21.77
N ASP A 61 -15.83 -6.40 -21.19
CA ASP A 61 -16.09 -6.16 -19.76
C ASP A 61 -15.16 -6.98 -18.86
N ILE A 62 -14.92 -8.24 -19.23
CA ILE A 62 -14.01 -9.12 -18.50
C ILE A 62 -12.59 -8.56 -18.56
N LEU A 63 -12.09 -8.24 -19.75
CA LEU A 63 -10.75 -7.66 -19.92
C LEU A 63 -10.59 -6.32 -19.18
N GLY A 64 -11.61 -5.46 -19.23
CA GLY A 64 -11.61 -4.18 -18.51
C GLY A 64 -11.55 -4.38 -16.99
N ALA A 65 -12.28 -5.36 -16.46
CA ALA A 65 -12.22 -5.68 -15.04
C ALA A 65 -10.88 -6.29 -14.62
N LEU A 66 -10.29 -7.17 -15.43
CA LEU A 66 -8.97 -7.74 -15.17
C LEU A 66 -7.88 -6.66 -15.18
N ASN A 67 -7.91 -5.74 -16.15
CA ASN A 67 -6.97 -4.61 -16.18
C ASN A 67 -7.11 -3.72 -14.93
N ARG A 68 -8.35 -3.45 -14.49
CA ARG A 68 -8.58 -2.70 -13.25
C ARG A 68 -8.05 -3.44 -12.02
N MET A 69 -8.19 -4.76 -11.99
CA MET A 69 -7.63 -5.60 -10.95
C MET A 69 -6.09 -5.56 -10.95
N ASP A 70 -5.46 -5.60 -12.12
CA ASP A 70 -4.01 -5.48 -12.29
C ASP A 70 -3.50 -4.10 -11.83
N GLN A 71 -4.24 -3.02 -12.10
CA GLN A 71 -3.93 -1.68 -11.60
C GLN A 71 -3.99 -1.61 -10.07
N GLY A 72 -5.05 -2.18 -9.47
CA GLY A 72 -5.16 -2.28 -8.02
C GLY A 72 -4.01 -3.10 -7.41
N LEU A 73 -3.64 -4.22 -8.03
CA LEU A 73 -2.52 -5.05 -7.59
C LEU A 73 -1.17 -4.31 -7.67
N LYS A 74 -0.95 -3.52 -8.73
CA LYS A 74 0.26 -2.69 -8.85
C LYS A 74 0.38 -1.70 -7.68
N LEU A 75 -0.70 -1.01 -7.32
CA LEU A 75 -0.73 -0.13 -6.17
C LEU A 75 -0.54 -0.91 -4.87
N ALA A 76 -1.16 -2.09 -4.75
CA ALA A 76 -1.02 -2.93 -3.57
C ALA A 76 0.44 -3.32 -3.27
N PHE A 77 1.26 -3.53 -4.30
CA PHE A 77 2.69 -3.79 -4.16
C PHE A 77 3.51 -2.57 -3.73
N GLN A 78 3.00 -1.35 -3.90
CA GLN A 78 3.66 -0.12 -3.41
C GLN A 78 3.38 0.15 -1.93
N VAL A 79 2.44 -0.58 -1.31
CA VAL A 79 2.07 -0.38 0.08
C VAL A 79 3.12 -1.02 1.00
N GLU A 80 3.73 -0.18 1.83
CA GLU A 80 4.75 -0.60 2.78
C GLU A 80 4.15 -1.36 3.96
N ASN A 81 4.76 -2.48 4.32
CA ASN A 81 4.36 -3.26 5.49
C ASN A 81 4.51 -2.46 6.80
N LYS A 82 5.45 -1.51 6.88
CA LYS A 82 5.63 -0.63 8.05
C LYS A 82 4.40 0.26 8.26
N PHE A 83 3.92 0.90 7.18
CA PHE A 83 2.70 1.69 7.17
C PHE A 83 1.49 0.87 7.62
N LEU A 84 1.28 -0.32 7.03
CA LEU A 84 0.15 -1.18 7.40
C LEU A 84 0.15 -1.59 8.87
N LYS A 85 1.32 -1.85 9.46
CA LYS A 85 1.44 -2.21 10.89
C LYS A 85 1.07 -1.07 11.83
N GLN A 86 1.25 0.20 11.43
CA GLN A 86 0.82 1.35 12.23
C GLN A 86 -0.73 1.40 12.32
N LEU A 87 -1.41 0.95 11.28
CA LEU A 87 -2.87 0.87 11.24
C LEU A 87 -3.42 -0.31 12.04
N ASP A 88 -2.95 -1.53 11.79
CA ASP A 88 -3.22 -2.72 12.62
C ASP A 88 -2.04 -3.70 12.47
N ALA A 89 -1.54 -4.25 13.60
CA ALA A 89 -0.36 -5.12 13.61
C ALA A 89 -0.49 -6.38 12.74
N ARG A 90 -1.72 -6.82 12.47
CA ARG A 90 -2.05 -7.99 11.63
C ARG A 90 -2.31 -7.61 10.17
N LEU A 91 -2.58 -6.34 9.88
CA LEU A 91 -3.00 -5.86 8.56
C LEU A 91 -1.99 -6.24 7.48
N GLY A 92 -0.70 -5.93 7.69
CA GLY A 92 0.33 -6.23 6.68
C GLY A 92 0.38 -7.71 6.28
N LYS A 93 0.33 -8.63 7.25
CA LYS A 93 0.34 -10.07 6.98
C LYS A 93 -0.93 -10.54 6.27
N ASN A 94 -2.11 -10.07 6.70
CA ASN A 94 -3.38 -10.44 6.07
C ASN A 94 -3.53 -9.84 4.67
N TYR A 95 -3.06 -8.61 4.47
CA TYR A 95 -3.05 -7.93 3.19
C TYR A 95 -2.21 -8.70 2.16
N GLN A 96 -0.97 -9.07 2.50
CA GLN A 96 -0.13 -9.86 1.59
C GLN A 96 -0.69 -11.27 1.36
N ARG A 97 -1.07 -11.97 2.44
CA ARG A 97 -1.47 -13.38 2.37
C ARG A 97 -2.83 -13.61 1.71
N TYR A 98 -3.78 -12.70 1.91
CA TYR A 98 -5.17 -12.92 1.49
C TYR A 98 -5.59 -11.96 0.37
N PHE A 99 -5.25 -10.68 0.47
CA PHE A 99 -5.63 -9.71 -0.56
C PHE A 99 -4.74 -9.85 -1.79
N ILE A 100 -3.44 -9.56 -1.69
CA ILE A 100 -2.49 -9.60 -2.82
C ILE A 100 -2.49 -10.99 -3.46
N LYS A 101 -2.25 -12.05 -2.67
CA LYS A 101 -2.22 -13.42 -3.20
C LYS A 101 -3.56 -13.89 -3.75
N GLY A 102 -4.67 -13.44 -3.15
CA GLY A 102 -6.01 -13.78 -3.63
C GLY A 102 -6.31 -13.18 -5.01
N ILE A 103 -5.89 -11.92 -5.22
CA ILE A 103 -5.99 -11.25 -6.53
C ILE A 103 -5.13 -11.95 -7.56
N GLU A 104 -3.86 -12.21 -7.22
CA GLU A 104 -2.88 -12.85 -8.11
C GLU A 104 -3.40 -14.21 -8.60
N ASP A 105 -3.82 -15.09 -7.68
CA ASP A 105 -4.31 -16.42 -8.02
C ASP A 105 -5.61 -16.36 -8.82
N TYR A 106 -6.51 -15.43 -8.48
CA TYR A 106 -7.76 -15.27 -9.21
C TYR A 106 -7.52 -14.81 -10.65
N ARG A 107 -6.66 -13.80 -10.85
CA ARG A 107 -6.34 -13.23 -12.16
C ARG A 107 -5.59 -14.23 -13.04
N LEU A 108 -4.56 -14.90 -12.51
CA LEU A 108 -3.82 -15.94 -13.22
C LEU A 108 -4.70 -17.13 -13.58
N GLY A 109 -5.60 -17.55 -12.67
CA GLY A 109 -6.55 -18.62 -12.95
C GLY A 109 -7.49 -18.28 -14.11
N ILE A 110 -7.93 -17.03 -14.24
CA ILE A 110 -8.74 -16.59 -15.39
C ILE A 110 -7.93 -16.61 -16.68
N GLU A 111 -6.70 -16.07 -16.66
CA GLU A 111 -5.84 -16.02 -17.85
C GLU A 111 -5.46 -17.41 -18.36
N ALA A 112 -5.15 -18.33 -17.45
CA ALA A 112 -4.79 -19.71 -17.78
C ALA A 112 -5.99 -20.63 -18.05
N GLY A 113 -7.23 -20.16 -17.80
CA GLY A 113 -8.41 -21.04 -17.77
C GLY A 113 -8.38 -22.08 -16.65
N ASP A 114 -7.55 -21.88 -15.61
CA ASP A 114 -7.42 -22.76 -14.46
C ASP A 114 -8.46 -22.41 -13.38
N ARG A 115 -9.53 -23.21 -13.34
CA ARG A 115 -10.62 -23.07 -12.37
C ARG A 115 -10.17 -23.32 -10.93
N ALA A 116 -9.23 -24.23 -10.69
CA ALA A 116 -8.77 -24.54 -9.34
C ALA A 116 -7.98 -23.37 -8.76
N GLN A 117 -7.09 -22.78 -9.55
CA GLN A 117 -6.35 -21.57 -9.17
C GLN A 117 -7.31 -20.39 -8.96
N GLN A 118 -8.28 -20.19 -9.86
CA GLN A 118 -9.30 -19.17 -9.72
C GLN A 118 -10.07 -19.30 -8.39
N GLN A 119 -10.51 -20.51 -8.05
CA GLN A 119 -11.22 -20.81 -6.80
C GLN A 119 -10.34 -20.59 -5.56
N ASN A 120 -9.05 -20.92 -5.65
CA ASN A 120 -8.11 -20.62 -4.57
C ASN A 120 -8.00 -19.11 -4.32
N GLY A 121 -7.91 -18.31 -5.38
CA GLY A 121 -7.91 -16.85 -5.30
C GLY A 121 -9.17 -16.32 -4.61
N LEU A 122 -10.36 -16.78 -5.02
CA LEU A 122 -11.63 -16.40 -4.37
C LEU A 122 -11.68 -16.78 -2.89
N ARG A 123 -11.16 -17.96 -2.53
CA ARG A 123 -11.09 -18.41 -1.13
C ARG A 123 -10.21 -17.49 -0.30
N LEU A 124 -9.06 -17.07 -0.81
CA LEU A 124 -8.17 -16.12 -0.14
C LEU A 124 -8.83 -14.74 0.00
N LEU A 125 -9.49 -14.25 -1.06
CA LEU A 125 -10.24 -13.00 -1.01
C LEU A 125 -11.40 -13.04 -0.01
N ALA A 126 -12.03 -14.20 0.19
CA ALA A 126 -13.04 -14.37 1.24
C ALA A 126 -12.43 -14.27 2.66
N GLN A 127 -11.21 -14.80 2.86
CA GLN A 127 -10.49 -14.61 4.14
C GLN A 127 -10.12 -13.14 4.35
N TRP A 128 -9.70 -12.44 3.29
CA TRP A 128 -9.48 -10.99 3.33
C TRP A 128 -10.76 -10.26 3.74
N ALA A 129 -11.88 -10.51 3.07
CA ALA A 129 -13.16 -9.85 3.35
C ALA A 129 -13.60 -10.05 4.81
N LYS A 130 -13.43 -11.26 5.35
CA LYS A 130 -13.74 -11.56 6.76
C LYS A 130 -12.87 -10.75 7.72
N PHE A 131 -11.56 -10.67 7.46
CA PHE A 131 -10.65 -9.85 8.27
C PHE A 131 -11.01 -8.36 8.14
N TRP A 132 -11.16 -7.87 6.91
CA TRP A 132 -11.42 -6.47 6.61
C TRP A 132 -12.72 -5.99 7.26
N ALA A 133 -13.81 -6.75 7.15
CA ALA A 133 -15.08 -6.41 7.79
C ALA A 133 -14.97 -6.23 9.32
N ALA A 134 -14.04 -6.94 9.97
CA ALA A 134 -13.82 -6.82 11.41
C ALA A 134 -12.83 -5.69 11.78
N SER A 135 -11.91 -5.32 10.89
CA SER A 135 -10.86 -4.33 11.17
C SER A 135 -11.11 -2.94 10.58
N GLN A 136 -11.96 -2.84 9.55
CA GLN A 136 -12.10 -1.66 8.68
C GLN A 136 -12.31 -0.38 9.48
N SER A 137 -13.31 -0.34 10.36
CA SER A 137 -13.62 0.86 11.15
C SER A 137 -12.41 1.35 11.97
N SER A 138 -11.67 0.44 12.59
CA SER A 138 -10.47 0.80 13.37
C SER A 138 -9.29 1.26 12.51
N VAL A 139 -9.17 0.72 11.29
CA VAL A 139 -8.15 1.13 10.32
C VAL A 139 -8.49 2.50 9.74
N GLU A 140 -9.75 2.72 9.34
CA GLU A 140 -10.24 3.99 8.81
C GLU A 140 -10.10 5.14 9.82
N ALA A 141 -10.39 4.90 11.09
CA ALA A 141 -10.19 5.89 12.15
C ALA A 141 -8.74 6.37 12.28
N LYS A 142 -7.76 5.52 11.94
CA LYS A 142 -6.33 5.87 11.94
C LYS A 142 -5.85 6.47 10.62
N LEU A 143 -6.54 6.18 9.52
CA LEU A 143 -6.27 6.79 8.22
C LEU A 143 -6.74 8.25 8.18
N HIS A 144 -7.83 8.56 8.91
CA HIS A 144 -8.43 9.89 9.02
C HIS A 144 -8.53 10.34 10.49
N PRO A 145 -7.39 10.58 11.18
CA PRO A 145 -7.42 11.11 12.54
C PRO A 145 -8.05 12.51 12.51
N GLN A 146 -9.05 12.72 13.37
CA GLN A 146 -9.69 14.03 13.57
C GLN A 146 -8.76 15.01 14.27
#